data_AF-A0A0D2FHN3-F1
#
_entry.id   AF-A0A0D2FHN3-F1
#
_cell.length_a   1.000
_cell.length_b   1.000
_cell.length_c   1.000
_cell.angle_alpha   90.00
_cell.angle_beta   90.00
_cell.angle_gamma   90.00
#
_symmetry.space_group_name_H-M   'P 1'
#
loop_
_entity.id
_entity.type
_entity.pdbx_description
1 polymer ?
#
loop_
_entity_poly.entity_id
_entity_poly.type
_entity_poly.pdbx_seq_one_letter_code
_entity_poly.pdbx_strand_id
1 'polypeptide(L)'
;MSGGLISADNRWPGSEPFGERTYPVFVSEWSLLVADDLERTSDWDSTKDANKDFYRKFWTAQVVSYEKTAQGWVFWTWKTTGLNDPRWDYQMAVNAGIIDKNIDNAYTMGACS
;
A
#
# COMPACT_ATOMS: atom_id res chain seq x y z
N MET A 1 -27.98 -47.97 7.81
CA MET A 1 -27.82 -46.70 7.07
C MET A 1 -27.55 -45.62 8.11
N SER A 2 -26.29 -45.23 8.29
CA SER A 2 -25.91 -44.16 9.21
C SER A 2 -25.56 -42.95 8.37
N GLY A 3 -26.39 -41.90 8.43
CA GLY A 3 -26.13 -40.63 7.76
C GLY A 3 -25.02 -39.88 8.50
N GLY A 4 -23.92 -39.63 7.81
CA GLY A 4 -22.87 -38.72 8.28
C GLY A 4 -23.24 -37.28 7.91
N LEU A 5 -23.40 -36.44 8.93
CA LEU A 5 -23.67 -35.01 8.82
C LEU A 5 -22.51 -34.29 8.11
N ILE A 6 -22.82 -33.59 7.02
CA ILE A 6 -21.96 -32.53 6.49
C ILE A 6 -22.04 -31.38 7.50
N SER A 7 -20.95 -31.13 8.22
CA SER A 7 -20.82 -29.92 9.03
C SER A 7 -20.63 -28.75 8.06
N ALA A 8 -21.69 -27.95 7.87
CA ALA A 8 -21.61 -26.65 7.23
C ALA A 8 -20.93 -25.68 8.21
N ASP A 9 -19.61 -25.67 8.19
CA ASP A 9 -18.83 -24.54 8.66
C ASP A 9 -19.09 -23.38 7.67
N ASN A 10 -19.86 -22.37 8.10
CA ASN A 10 -20.07 -21.11 7.38
C ASN A 10 -19.03 -20.06 7.78
N ARG A 11 -17.79 -20.46 8.08
CA ARG A 11 -16.74 -19.54 8.50
C ARG A 11 -15.99 -19.07 7.27
N TRP A 12 -15.85 -17.74 7.12
CA TRP A 12 -15.04 -17.17 6.04
C TRP A 12 -13.60 -17.70 6.16
N PRO A 13 -12.98 -18.16 5.06
CA PRO A 13 -11.66 -18.80 5.05
C PRO A 13 -10.48 -17.91 5.50
N GLY A 14 -10.76 -16.70 6.02
CA GLY A 14 -9.78 -15.75 6.57
C GLY A 14 -9.93 -15.46 8.07
N SER A 15 -10.73 -16.25 8.81
CA SER A 15 -11.02 -16.01 10.24
C SER A 15 -10.10 -16.76 11.22
N GLU A 16 -9.09 -17.47 10.73
CA GLU A 16 -8.08 -18.12 11.57
C GLU A 16 -7.05 -17.08 12.09
N PRO A 17 -6.70 -17.10 13.39
CA PRO A 17 -5.69 -16.21 13.95
C PRO A 17 -4.34 -16.49 13.29
N PHE A 18 -3.68 -15.45 12.74
CA PHE A 18 -2.43 -15.44 11.95
C PHE A 18 -1.60 -16.74 11.94
N GLY A 19 -2.19 -17.82 11.41
CA GLY A 19 -1.50 -19.04 11.06
C GLY A 19 -0.77 -18.80 9.75
N GLU A 20 0.22 -19.64 9.46
CA GLU A 20 0.95 -19.58 8.20
C GLU A 20 -0.04 -19.47 7.04
N ARG A 21 0.02 -18.36 6.30
CA ARG A 21 -0.84 -18.12 5.13
C ARG A 21 -0.67 -19.31 4.19
N THR A 22 -1.74 -20.06 3.97
CA THR A 22 -1.74 -21.23 3.08
C THR A 22 -1.93 -20.87 1.61
N TYR A 23 -2.04 -19.58 1.29
CA TYR A 23 -2.26 -19.04 -0.05
C TYR A 23 -1.41 -17.78 -0.29
N PRO A 24 -1.05 -17.49 -1.55
CA PRO A 24 -0.38 -16.23 -1.90
C PRO A 24 -1.33 -15.03 -1.73
N VAL A 25 -0.80 -13.93 -1.21
CA VAL A 25 -1.44 -12.64 -1.01
C VAL A 25 -0.71 -11.58 -1.84
N PHE A 26 -1.46 -10.73 -2.51
CA PHE A 26 -0.95 -9.53 -3.17
C PHE A 26 -1.70 -8.32 -2.61
N VAL A 27 -0.99 -7.21 -2.41
CA VAL A 27 -1.63 -5.94 -2.03
C VAL A 27 -2.07 -5.24 -3.31
N SER A 28 -3.31 -5.47 -3.72
CA SER A 28 -3.81 -5.01 -5.03
C SER A 28 -4.17 -3.53 -5.09
N GLU A 29 -4.44 -2.89 -3.95
CA GLU A 29 -4.86 -1.50 -3.89
C GLU A 29 -4.25 -0.81 -2.67
N TRP A 30 -3.56 0.30 -2.92
CA TRP A 30 -3.03 1.23 -1.94
C TRP A 30 -2.62 2.53 -2.64
N SER A 31 -2.46 3.61 -1.89
CA SER A 31 -2.07 4.92 -2.42
C SER A 31 -1.19 5.65 -1.39
N LEU A 32 -0.88 6.93 -1.63
CA LEU A 32 -0.16 7.76 -0.66
C LEU A 32 -1.08 8.69 0.13
N LEU A 33 -2.40 8.46 0.11
CA LEU A 33 -3.31 9.26 0.92
C LEU A 33 -3.04 9.05 2.42
N VAL A 34 -3.22 10.11 3.18
CA VAL A 34 -3.21 10.06 4.65
C VAL A 34 -4.66 10.10 5.16
N ALA A 35 -4.87 10.11 6.47
CA ALA A 35 -6.20 10.16 7.07
C ALA A 35 -7.06 11.30 6.49
N ASP A 36 -8.35 11.02 6.30
CA ASP A 36 -9.30 11.91 5.61
C ASP A 36 -9.41 13.32 6.24
N ASP A 37 -9.27 13.41 7.56
CA ASP A 37 -9.30 14.66 8.32
C ASP A 37 -8.02 15.48 8.18
N LEU A 38 -6.93 14.86 7.73
CA LEU A 38 -5.60 15.46 7.60
C LEU A 38 -5.22 15.76 6.14
N GLU A 39 -5.76 15.01 5.17
CA GLU A 39 -5.31 15.03 3.77
C GLU A 39 -5.40 16.39 3.07
N ARG A 40 -6.20 17.32 3.58
CA ARG A 40 -6.37 18.67 2.98
C ARG A 40 -5.61 19.76 3.72
N THR A 41 -4.89 19.41 4.78
CA THR A 41 -4.14 20.38 5.57
C THR A 41 -2.77 20.66 4.95
N SER A 42 -2.17 21.79 5.34
CA SER A 42 -0.87 22.22 4.82
C SER A 42 0.26 21.22 5.03
N ASP A 43 0.17 20.45 6.12
CA ASP A 43 1.23 19.60 6.63
C ASP A 43 1.29 18.26 5.86
N TRP A 44 0.21 17.94 5.13
CA TRP A 44 0.06 16.75 4.31
C TRP A 44 -0.23 17.09 2.84
N ASP A 45 0.12 18.30 2.43
CA ASP A 45 0.08 18.70 1.02
C ASP A 45 1.30 18.08 0.30
N SER A 46 1.03 17.09 -0.54
CA SER A 46 2.04 16.35 -1.31
C SER A 46 2.75 17.19 -2.38
N THR A 47 2.23 18.37 -2.71
CA THR A 47 2.84 19.28 -3.68
C THR A 47 3.95 20.14 -3.08
N LYS A 48 4.05 20.20 -1.75
CA LYS A 48 5.07 20.99 -1.05
C LYS A 48 6.38 20.22 -0.88
N ASP A 49 7.48 20.88 -1.20
CA ASP A 49 8.82 20.31 -1.02
C ASP A 49 9.10 19.88 0.43
N ALA A 50 8.60 20.65 1.41
CA ALA A 50 8.74 20.34 2.84
C ALA A 50 8.16 18.97 3.23
N ASN A 51 7.17 18.46 2.47
CA ASN A 51 6.47 17.22 2.77
C ASN A 51 6.99 16.04 1.93
N LYS A 52 7.82 16.28 0.90
CA LYS A 52 8.30 15.23 0.00
C LYS A 52 9.08 14.13 0.70
N ASP A 53 9.90 14.48 1.70
CA ASP A 53 10.68 13.49 2.45
C ASP A 53 9.80 12.57 3.29
N PHE A 54 8.68 13.09 3.83
CA PHE A 54 7.68 12.23 4.46
C PHE A 54 7.10 11.25 3.44
N TYR A 55 6.63 11.75 2.28
CA TYR A 55 5.97 10.90 1.29
C TYR A 55 6.89 9.85 0.68
N ARG A 56 8.17 10.18 0.48
CA ARG A 56 9.20 9.21 0.07
C ARG A 56 9.32 8.07 1.08
N LYS A 57 9.48 8.42 2.36
CA LYS A 57 9.59 7.43 3.44
C LYS A 57 8.30 6.62 3.60
N PHE A 58 7.14 7.25 3.43
CA PHE A 58 5.85 6.59 3.52
C PHE A 58 5.64 5.59 2.38
N TRP A 59 5.97 5.96 1.14
CA TRP A 59 5.99 5.04 0.01
C TRP A 59 6.95 3.86 0.26
N THR A 60 8.18 4.16 0.71
CA THR A 60 9.16 3.12 1.05
C THR A 60 8.63 2.16 2.10
N ALA A 61 8.03 2.67 3.18
CA ALA A 61 7.54 1.83 4.26
C ALA A 61 6.47 0.85 3.77
N GLN A 62 5.56 1.32 2.90
CA GLN A 62 4.53 0.49 2.28
C GLN A 62 5.16 -0.60 1.40
N VAL A 63 6.02 -0.23 0.44
CA VAL A 63 6.69 -1.18 -0.48
C VAL A 63 7.47 -2.25 0.28
N VAL A 64 8.33 -1.83 1.20
CA VAL A 64 9.16 -2.77 1.99
C VAL A 64 8.29 -3.68 2.85
N SER A 65 7.20 -3.17 3.42
CA SER A 65 6.26 -4.00 4.19
C SER A 65 5.54 -5.00 3.30
N TYR A 66 5.06 -4.59 2.12
CA TYR A 66 4.31 -5.47 1.22
C TYR A 66 5.19 -6.56 0.64
N GLU A 67 6.45 -6.28 0.30
CA GLU A 67 7.35 -7.31 -0.20
C GLU A 67 7.89 -8.25 0.87
N LYS A 68 7.88 -7.83 2.14
CA LYS A 68 8.19 -8.71 3.29
C LYS A 68 7.01 -9.59 3.69
N THR A 69 5.77 -9.10 3.56
CA THR A 69 4.59 -9.76 4.11
C THR A 69 3.66 -10.38 3.06
N ALA A 70 3.76 -9.95 1.80
CA ALA A 70 2.97 -10.40 0.67
C ALA A 70 3.91 -10.75 -0.52
N GLN A 71 3.34 -11.27 -1.60
CA GLN A 71 4.08 -11.64 -2.82
C GLN A 71 4.32 -10.44 -3.76
N GLY A 72 3.75 -9.28 -3.45
CA GLY A 72 3.91 -8.06 -4.22
C GLY A 72 2.75 -7.09 -4.02
N TRP A 73 2.75 -6.04 -4.82
CA TRP A 73 1.81 -4.94 -4.70
C TRP A 73 1.47 -4.32 -6.05
N VAL A 74 0.32 -3.67 -6.13
CA VAL A 74 -0.12 -2.86 -7.28
C VAL A 74 -0.60 -1.52 -6.75
N PHE A 75 0.05 -0.44 -7.17
CA PHE A 75 -0.31 0.91 -6.74
C PHE A 75 -1.61 1.36 -7.41
N TRP A 76 -2.55 1.86 -6.62
CA TRP A 76 -3.77 2.49 -7.11
C TRP A 76 -3.57 4.02 -7.18
N THR A 77 -3.42 4.62 -8.36
CA THR A 77 -3.54 4.07 -9.72
C THR A 77 -2.37 4.52 -10.60
N TRP A 78 -2.25 3.96 -11.80
CA TRP A 78 -1.24 4.39 -12.77
C TRP A 78 -1.36 5.88 -13.08
N LYS A 79 -2.56 6.36 -13.37
CA LYS A 79 -2.85 7.76 -13.71
C LYS A 79 -4.28 8.15 -13.36
N THR A 80 -4.48 9.43 -13.11
CA THR A 80 -5.77 10.07 -12.89
C THR A 80 -6.04 11.13 -13.95
N THR A 81 -7.30 11.52 -14.12
CA THR A 81 -7.67 12.64 -15.01
C THR A 81 -8.41 13.68 -14.21
N GLY A 82 -7.84 14.89 -14.08
CA GLY A 82 -8.47 16.02 -13.40
C GLY A 82 -8.32 16.06 -11.88
N LEU A 83 -7.87 14.98 -11.23
CA LEU A 83 -7.63 14.98 -9.78
C LEU A 83 -6.37 15.77 -9.38
N ASN A 84 -5.35 15.76 -10.24
CA ASN A 84 -4.07 16.47 -10.06
C ASN A 84 -3.45 16.26 -8.68
N ASP A 85 -3.48 15.03 -8.18
CA ASP A 85 -2.96 14.67 -6.86
C ASP A 85 -1.97 13.51 -7.01
N PRO A 86 -0.66 13.73 -6.74
CA PRO A 86 0.34 12.67 -6.84
C PRO A 86 0.11 11.55 -5.82
N ARG A 87 -0.77 11.72 -4.83
CA ARG A 87 -1.08 10.65 -3.87
C ARG A 87 -1.92 9.53 -4.46
N TRP A 88 -2.64 9.80 -5.55
CA TRP A 88 -3.47 8.83 -6.28
C TRP A 88 -2.92 8.50 -7.67
N ASP A 89 -1.91 9.23 -8.13
CA ASP A 89 -1.39 9.16 -9.50
C ASP A 89 0.10 8.78 -9.49
N TYR A 90 0.40 7.52 -9.83
CA TYR A 90 1.75 7.00 -9.81
C TYR A 90 2.69 7.77 -10.75
N GLN A 91 2.22 8.10 -11.96
CA GLN A 91 3.02 8.87 -12.92
C GLN A 91 3.40 10.24 -12.35
N MET A 92 2.45 10.94 -11.74
CA MET A 92 2.70 12.23 -11.11
C MET A 92 3.63 12.10 -9.90
N ALA A 93 3.46 11.08 -9.06
CA ALA A 93 4.32 10.85 -7.90
C ALA A 93 5.79 10.61 -8.30
N VAL A 94 6.02 9.85 -9.37
CA VAL A 94 7.36 9.65 -9.94
C VAL A 94 7.93 10.97 -10.48
N ASN A 95 7.12 11.75 -11.20
CA ASN A 95 7.56 13.04 -11.74
C ASN A 95 7.85 14.09 -10.66
N ALA A 96 7.09 14.07 -9.56
CA ALA A 96 7.30 14.93 -8.40
C ALA A 96 8.51 14.50 -7.55
N GLY A 97 9.08 13.33 -7.83
CA GLY A 97 10.18 12.73 -7.08
C GLY A 97 9.76 12.19 -5.72
N ILE A 98 8.47 11.89 -5.53
CA ILE A 98 7.94 11.22 -4.33
C ILE A 98 8.21 9.71 -4.42
N ILE A 99 7.97 9.12 -5.59
CA ILE A 99 8.29 7.73 -5.90
C ILE A 99 9.59 7.72 -6.71
N ASP A 100 10.54 6.90 -6.29
CA ASP A 100 11.81 6.77 -6.99
C ASP A 100 11.65 5.95 -8.29
N LYS A 101 12.41 6.30 -9.32
CA LYS A 101 12.48 5.53 -10.57
C LYS A 101 13.25 4.23 -10.39
N ASN A 102 14.14 4.18 -9.40
CA ASN A 102 14.81 2.96 -8.99
C ASN A 102 14.19 2.43 -7.69
N ILE A 103 13.50 1.29 -7.78
CA ILE A 103 12.86 0.67 -6.63
C ILE A 103 13.87 0.23 -5.55
N ASP A 104 15.11 -0.09 -5.93
CA ASP A 104 16.14 -0.53 -4.99
C ASP A 104 16.47 0.53 -3.94
N ASN A 105 16.24 1.81 -4.27
CA ASN A 105 16.45 2.91 -3.34
C ASN A 105 15.53 2.80 -2.12
N ALA A 106 14.34 2.20 -2.25
CA ALA A 106 13.43 1.96 -1.13
C ALA A 106 14.10 1.17 0.00
N TYR A 107 14.85 0.11 -0.31
CA TYR A 107 15.47 -0.72 0.73
C TYR A 107 16.62 -0.02 1.46
N THR A 108 17.19 1.03 0.88
CA THR A 108 18.31 1.79 1.46
C THR A 108 17.87 2.98 2.31
N MET A 109 16.61 3.39 2.24
CA MET A 109 16.09 4.57 2.93
C MET A 109 15.83 4.38 4.44
N GLY A 110 15.86 3.14 4.95
CA GLY A 110 15.77 2.86 6.39
C GLY A 110 14.40 3.15 7.03
N ALA A 111 13.30 3.10 6.25
CA ALA A 111 11.96 3.39 6.79
C ALA A 111 11.38 2.25 7.68
N CYS A 112 11.94 1.04 7.60
CA CYS A 112 11.45 -0.16 8.31
C CYS A 112 12.58 -0.96 8.98
N SER A 113 13.66 -0.28 9.38
CA SER A 113 14.82 -0.84 10.11
C SER A 113 14.73 -0.58 11.60
#